data_AF-A0A955NQT1-F1
#
_entry.id   AF-A0A955NQT1-F1
#
_cell.length_a   1.000
_cell.length_b   1.000
_cell.length_c   1.000
_cell.angle_alpha   90.00
_cell.angle_beta   90.00
_cell.angle_gamma   90.00
#
_symmetry.space_group_name_H-M   'P 1'
#
loop_
_entity.id
_entity.type
_entity.pdbx_description
1 polymer ?
#
loop_
_entity_poly.entity_id
_entity_poly.type
_entity_poly.pdbx_seq_one_letter_code
_entity_poly.pdbx_strand_id
1 'polypeptide(L)'
;GKVDQIGEALSFIKDRNLPAGIGGHRIETTKACVDAGFEPDFWMKTLHPMNYWSAEHPTEHDNIFCYGGPEETIAYMESLPQPWIAFKILAAGAIRPEEAFRYAFEHGADFVCVGMGDFQIVDDVNLLVATLTDDLPRQRRWLA
;
A
#
# COMPACT_ATOMS: atom_id res chain seq x y z
N GLY A 1 -2.46 -20.03 2.30
CA GLY A 1 -1.53 -19.43 3.28
C GLY A 1 -1.74 -20.04 4.65
N LYS A 2 -1.04 -19.58 5.70
CA LYS A 2 -1.28 -19.97 7.10
C LYS A 2 -2.07 -18.87 7.84
N VAL A 3 -3.34 -18.72 7.49
CA VAL A 3 -4.20 -17.62 7.96
C VAL A 3 -4.35 -17.62 9.49
N ASP A 4 -4.47 -18.81 10.10
CA ASP A 4 -4.57 -18.95 11.56
C ASP A 4 -3.38 -18.35 12.30
N GLN A 5 -2.16 -18.52 11.78
CA GLN A 5 -0.95 -17.95 12.38
C GLN A 5 -0.92 -16.42 12.29
N ILE A 6 -1.52 -15.83 11.25
CA ILE A 6 -1.68 -14.38 11.13
C ILE A 6 -2.66 -13.89 12.20
N GLY A 7 -3.76 -14.61 12.41
CA GLY A 7 -4.77 -14.29 13.44
C GLY A 7 -4.21 -14.38 14.86
N GLU A 8 -3.41 -15.41 15.16
CA GLU A 8 -2.70 -15.56 16.44
C GLU A 8 -1.77 -14.38 16.69
N ALA A 9 -0.96 -13.99 15.70
CA ALA A 9 -0.04 -12.86 15.81
C ALA A 9 -0.79 -11.53 15.99
N LEU A 10 -1.88 -11.32 15.23
CA LEU A 10 -2.72 -10.14 15.34
C LEU A 10 -3.30 -10.02 16.76
N SER A 11 -3.92 -11.10 17.25
CA SER A 11 -4.53 -11.14 18.59
C SER A 11 -3.49 -10.91 19.68
N PHE A 12 -2.32 -11.55 19.57
CA PHE A 12 -1.23 -11.40 20.53
C PHE A 12 -0.77 -9.94 20.70
N ILE A 13 -0.67 -9.18 19.60
CA ILE A 13 -0.29 -7.77 19.62
C ILE A 13 -1.41 -6.92 20.22
N LYS A 14 -2.66 -7.14 19.76
CA LYS A 14 -3.82 -6.35 20.21
C LYS A 14 -4.14 -6.58 21.70
N ASP A 15 -3.98 -7.80 22.22
CA ASP A 15 -4.15 -8.14 23.65
C ASP A 15 -3.20 -7.35 24.57
N ARG A 16 -2.13 -6.77 24.00
CA ARG A 16 -1.17 -5.91 24.70
C ARG A 16 -1.44 -4.42 24.51
N ASN A 17 -2.59 -4.06 23.95
CA ASN A 17 -2.98 -2.69 23.62
C ASN A 17 -2.00 -1.98 22.68
N LEU A 18 -1.39 -2.73 21.76
CA LEU A 18 -0.52 -2.19 20.71
C LEU A 18 -1.24 -2.20 19.36
N PRO A 19 -1.06 -1.17 18.52
CA PRO A 19 -1.60 -1.17 17.16
C PRO A 19 -1.03 -2.31 16.31
N ALA A 20 -1.89 -2.98 15.55
CA ALA A 20 -1.53 -4.13 14.73
C ALA A 20 -2.17 -4.05 13.34
N GLY A 21 -1.35 -4.18 12.31
CA GLY A 21 -1.81 -4.21 10.91
C GLY A 21 -1.45 -5.50 10.21
N ILE A 22 -2.11 -5.76 9.08
CA ILE A 22 -1.80 -6.90 8.21
C ILE A 22 -1.26 -6.38 6.88
N GLY A 23 -0.07 -6.86 6.53
CA GLY A 23 0.64 -6.48 5.31
C GLY A 23 0.75 -7.61 4.29
N GLY A 24 0.62 -7.30 3.00
CA GLY A 24 0.80 -8.29 1.94
C GLY A 24 1.07 -7.69 0.57
N HIS A 25 1.75 -8.44 -0.30
CA HIS A 25 1.92 -8.08 -1.72
C HIS A 25 0.71 -8.50 -2.57
N ARG A 26 0.12 -9.65 -2.23
CA ARG A 26 -1.02 -10.26 -2.93
C ARG A 26 -2.34 -9.86 -2.26
N ILE A 27 -3.30 -9.38 -3.03
CA ILE A 27 -4.61 -8.93 -2.50
C ILE A 27 -5.40 -10.08 -1.88
N GLU A 28 -5.16 -11.30 -2.36
CA GLU A 28 -5.72 -12.55 -1.84
C GLU A 28 -5.34 -12.77 -0.37
N THR A 29 -4.22 -12.23 0.10
CA THR A 29 -3.84 -12.29 1.51
C THR A 29 -4.80 -11.46 2.36
N THR A 30 -5.07 -10.22 1.94
CA THR A 30 -6.02 -9.33 2.61
C THR A 30 -7.43 -9.92 2.56
N LYS A 31 -7.87 -10.38 1.39
CA LYS A 31 -9.19 -11.04 1.22
C LYS A 31 -9.35 -12.23 2.16
N ALA A 32 -8.37 -13.12 2.22
CA ALA A 32 -8.41 -14.27 3.13
C ALA A 32 -8.45 -13.87 4.62
N CYS A 33 -7.79 -12.78 5.00
CA CYS A 33 -7.85 -12.26 6.37
C CYS A 33 -9.22 -11.64 6.69
N VAL A 34 -9.82 -10.92 5.74
CA VAL A 34 -11.17 -10.37 5.86
C VAL A 34 -12.21 -11.49 5.95
N ASP A 35 -12.11 -12.52 5.09
CA ASP A 35 -13.00 -13.68 5.11
C ASP A 35 -12.88 -14.49 6.42
N ALA A 36 -11.70 -14.49 7.05
CA ALA A 36 -11.48 -15.06 8.37
C ALA A 36 -11.98 -14.18 9.53
N GLY A 37 -12.53 -13.00 9.24
CA GLY A 37 -13.07 -12.07 10.23
C GLY A 37 -12.01 -11.26 10.99
N PHE A 38 -10.81 -11.10 10.43
CA PHE A 38 -9.76 -10.32 11.10
C PHE A 38 -10.01 -8.82 10.97
N GLU A 39 -9.92 -8.12 12.09
CA GLU A 39 -10.07 -6.66 12.19
C GLU A 39 -8.75 -6.02 12.65
N PRO A 40 -7.78 -5.81 11.75
CA PRO A 40 -6.57 -5.06 12.07
C PRO A 40 -6.88 -3.57 12.26
N ASP A 41 -5.95 -2.84 12.86
CA ASP A 41 -6.03 -1.37 12.99
C ASP A 41 -5.71 -0.66 11.67
N PHE A 42 -4.94 -1.31 10.78
CA PHE A 42 -4.62 -0.83 9.44
C PHE A 42 -4.25 -1.97 8.50
N TRP A 43 -4.35 -1.73 7.19
CA TRP A 43 -3.84 -2.61 6.15
C TRP A 43 -2.58 -2.05 5.54
N MET A 44 -1.65 -2.91 5.11
CA MET A 44 -0.44 -2.50 4.40
C MET A 44 -0.34 -3.23 3.07
N LYS A 45 -0.32 -2.51 1.95
CA LYS A 45 -0.43 -3.10 0.62
C LYS A 45 0.45 -2.42 -0.41
N THR A 46 1.03 -3.19 -1.31
CA THR A 46 1.74 -2.63 -2.45
C THR A 46 0.76 -2.00 -3.43
N LEU A 47 1.05 -0.76 -3.81
CA LEU A 47 0.22 0.05 -4.69
C LEU A 47 1.12 0.96 -5.54
N HIS A 48 1.26 0.65 -6.81
CA HIS A 48 2.00 1.44 -7.80
C HIS A 48 1.41 1.18 -9.19
N PRO A 49 1.54 2.13 -10.14
CA PRO A 49 1.18 1.87 -11.53
C PRO A 49 2.08 0.79 -12.13
N MET A 50 1.70 0.24 -13.29
CA MET A 50 2.41 -0.84 -13.99
C MET A 50 3.00 -0.38 -15.33
N ASN A 51 3.22 0.92 -15.48
CA ASN A 51 3.69 1.63 -16.69
C ASN A 51 5.21 1.89 -16.66
N TYR A 52 6.01 0.92 -16.21
CA TYR A 52 7.47 1.06 -16.14
C TYR A 52 8.18 -0.13 -16.79
N TRP A 53 9.43 0.10 -17.20
CA TRP A 53 10.20 -0.77 -18.10
C TRP A 53 10.22 -2.26 -17.72
N SER A 54 10.31 -2.58 -16.43
CA SER A 54 10.37 -3.98 -15.97
C SER A 54 8.99 -4.61 -15.76
N ALA A 55 7.92 -3.82 -15.60
CA ALA A 55 6.54 -4.32 -15.57
C ALA A 55 6.07 -4.77 -16.95
N GLU A 56 6.58 -4.14 -18.01
CA GLU A 56 6.24 -4.45 -19.41
C GLU A 56 7.13 -5.57 -20.01
N HIS A 57 8.17 -6.00 -19.28
CA HIS A 57 9.11 -6.98 -19.78
C HIS A 57 8.44 -8.37 -19.88
N PRO A 58 8.67 -9.15 -20.96
CA PRO A 58 8.04 -10.46 -21.15
C PRO A 58 8.45 -11.50 -20.09
N THR A 59 9.55 -11.25 -19.39
CA THR A 59 9.99 -12.03 -18.23
C THR A 59 9.87 -11.15 -16.99
N GLU A 60 9.22 -11.68 -15.96
CA GLU A 60 9.08 -10.98 -14.68
C GLU A 60 10.45 -10.71 -14.06
N HIS A 61 10.65 -9.45 -13.67
CA HIS A 61 11.77 -9.02 -12.85
C HIS A 61 11.23 -8.58 -11.48
N ASP A 62 12.01 -8.79 -10.41
CA ASP A 62 11.59 -8.80 -9.00
C ASP A 62 10.94 -7.52 -8.42
N ASN A 63 10.64 -6.50 -9.22
CA ASN A 63 10.02 -5.25 -8.75
C ASN A 63 8.53 -5.10 -9.09
N ILE A 64 7.89 -6.13 -9.67
CA ILE A 64 6.44 -6.18 -9.85
C ILE A 64 5.77 -6.67 -8.55
N PHE A 65 5.36 -5.72 -7.70
CA PHE A 65 4.73 -6.07 -6.42
C PHE A 65 3.20 -5.97 -6.42
N CYS A 66 2.61 -5.33 -7.43
CA CYS A 66 1.15 -5.26 -7.67
C CYS A 66 0.73 -6.35 -8.67
N TYR A 67 0.75 -7.60 -8.21
CA TYR A 67 0.39 -8.76 -9.01
C TYR A 67 -1.02 -8.64 -9.62
N GLY A 68 -1.15 -8.92 -10.92
CA GLY A 68 -2.43 -8.87 -11.63
C GLY A 68 -2.93 -7.47 -11.96
N GLY A 69 -2.13 -6.43 -11.67
CA GLY A 69 -2.52 -5.02 -11.83
C GLY A 69 -3.04 -4.41 -10.51
N PRO A 70 -2.96 -3.08 -10.35
CA PRO A 70 -3.41 -2.40 -9.15
C PRO A 70 -4.94 -2.25 -9.05
N GLU A 71 -5.69 -2.41 -10.14
CA GLU A 71 -7.11 -2.05 -10.23
C GLU A 71 -7.99 -2.84 -9.24
N GLU A 72 -7.80 -4.16 -9.15
CA GLU A 72 -8.51 -5.00 -8.18
C GLU A 72 -8.16 -4.60 -6.74
N THR A 73 -6.90 -4.28 -6.48
CA THR A 73 -6.45 -3.83 -5.16
C THR A 73 -7.14 -2.53 -4.80
N ILE A 74 -7.16 -1.55 -5.71
CA ILE A 74 -7.78 -0.23 -5.51
C ILE A 74 -9.28 -0.37 -5.21
N ALA A 75 -10.00 -1.14 -6.03
CA ALA A 75 -11.42 -1.39 -5.81
C ALA A 75 -11.67 -2.09 -4.46
N TYR A 76 -10.81 -3.01 -4.04
CA TYR A 76 -10.95 -3.67 -2.76
C TYR A 76 -10.64 -2.75 -1.58
N MET A 77 -9.65 -1.86 -1.71
CA MET A 77 -9.32 -0.86 -0.69
C MET A 77 -10.51 0.02 -0.34
N GLU A 78 -11.33 0.42 -1.33
CA GLU A 78 -12.55 1.20 -1.13
C GLU A 78 -13.59 0.51 -0.25
N SER A 79 -13.62 -0.83 -0.27
CA SER A 79 -14.60 -1.62 0.47
C SER A 79 -14.30 -1.75 1.97
N LEU A 80 -13.06 -1.49 2.40
CA LEU A 80 -12.63 -1.71 3.79
C LEU A 80 -12.57 -0.40 4.60
N PRO A 81 -13.07 -0.41 5.85
CA PRO A 81 -13.15 0.79 6.70
C PRO A 81 -11.85 1.13 7.43
N GLN A 82 -10.82 0.27 7.39
CA GLN A 82 -9.53 0.53 8.03
C GLN A 82 -8.62 1.39 7.13
N PRO A 83 -7.72 2.20 7.69
CA PRO A 83 -6.74 2.95 6.91
C PRO A 83 -5.76 2.02 6.19
N TRP A 84 -5.25 2.48 5.04
CA TRP A 84 -4.24 1.76 4.26
C TRP A 84 -2.90 2.48 4.25
N ILE A 85 -1.85 1.71 4.45
CA ILE A 85 -0.46 2.11 4.25
C ILE A 85 0.02 1.51 2.93
N ALA A 86 0.16 2.33 1.89
CA ALA A 86 0.73 1.91 0.63
C ALA A 86 2.26 1.78 0.75
N PHE A 87 2.85 0.67 0.31
CA PHE A 87 4.30 0.46 0.35
C PHE A 87 4.85 -0.01 -1.00
N LYS A 88 6.18 0.09 -1.19
CA LYS A 88 6.83 -0.18 -2.50
C LYS A 88 6.26 0.64 -3.66
N ILE A 89 5.74 1.82 -3.37
CA ILE A 89 5.09 2.68 -4.37
C ILE A 89 6.04 3.14 -5.48
N LEU A 90 7.36 3.13 -5.23
CA LEU A 90 8.41 3.48 -6.20
C LEU A 90 8.86 2.31 -7.09
N ALA A 91 8.30 1.10 -6.93
CA ALA A 91 8.71 -0.11 -7.66
C ALA A 91 10.24 -0.31 -7.72
N ALA A 92 10.90 -0.22 -6.55
CA ALA A 92 12.36 -0.28 -6.40
C ALA A 92 13.13 0.81 -7.19
N GLY A 93 12.54 2.00 -7.32
CA GLY A 93 13.15 3.15 -8.01
C GLY A 93 12.83 3.21 -9.51
N ALA A 94 12.01 2.29 -10.03
CA ALA A 94 11.54 2.33 -11.41
C ALA A 94 10.53 3.46 -11.66
N ILE A 95 9.83 3.89 -10.61
CA ILE A 95 8.85 4.99 -10.66
C ILE A 95 9.40 6.18 -9.88
N ARG A 96 9.23 7.38 -10.44
CA ARG A 96 9.66 8.62 -9.78
C ARG A 96 8.76 8.94 -8.59
N PRO A 97 9.30 9.55 -7.51
CA PRO A 97 8.51 9.93 -6.34
C PRO A 97 7.25 10.77 -6.65
N GLU A 98 7.34 11.73 -7.56
CA GLU A 98 6.22 12.61 -7.95
C GLU A 98 4.99 11.82 -8.44
N GLU A 99 5.24 10.89 -9.36
CA GLU A 99 4.21 10.03 -9.94
C GLU A 99 3.66 9.06 -8.89
N ALA A 100 4.56 8.41 -8.14
CA ALA A 100 4.17 7.40 -7.17
C ALA A 100 3.36 7.96 -5.99
N PHE A 101 3.72 9.14 -5.48
CA PHE A 101 3.00 9.78 -4.36
C PHE A 101 1.59 10.13 -4.80
N ARG A 102 1.46 10.88 -5.91
CA ARG A 102 0.16 11.26 -6.46
C ARG A 102 -0.69 10.03 -6.74
N TYR A 103 -0.14 9.02 -7.41
CA TYR A 103 -0.85 7.78 -7.70
C TYR A 103 -1.36 7.07 -6.43
N ALA A 104 -0.52 6.91 -5.41
CA ALA A 104 -0.91 6.21 -4.18
C ALA A 104 -2.07 6.92 -3.46
N PHE A 105 -2.03 8.25 -3.34
CA PHE A 105 -3.06 9.01 -2.63
C PHE A 105 -4.35 9.18 -3.44
N GLU A 106 -4.29 9.34 -4.75
CA GLU A 106 -5.49 9.35 -5.60
C GLU A 106 -6.27 8.03 -5.49
N HIS A 107 -5.56 6.91 -5.35
CA HIS A 107 -6.14 5.56 -5.35
C HIS A 107 -6.34 4.96 -3.94
N GLY A 108 -6.51 5.81 -2.93
CA GLY A 108 -7.09 5.37 -1.66
C GLY A 108 -6.13 5.05 -0.53
N ALA A 109 -4.81 5.23 -0.68
CA ALA A 109 -3.86 5.09 0.42
C ALA A 109 -4.02 6.23 1.44
N ASP A 110 -4.09 5.93 2.74
CA ASP A 110 -4.14 6.96 3.80
C ASP A 110 -2.73 7.39 4.22
N PHE A 111 -1.78 6.46 4.11
CA PHE A 111 -0.36 6.70 4.34
C PHE A 111 0.49 6.05 3.24
N VAL A 112 1.73 6.51 3.10
CA VAL A 112 2.75 5.85 2.28
C VAL A 112 3.97 5.47 3.12
N CYS A 113 4.47 4.25 2.93
CA CYS A 113 5.72 3.75 3.51
C CYS A 113 6.77 3.69 2.40
N VAL A 114 7.65 4.69 2.37
CA VAL A 114 8.59 4.94 1.27
C VAL A 114 10.02 4.66 1.73
N GLY A 115 10.72 3.78 1.00
CA GLY A 115 12.15 3.56 1.20
C GLY A 115 12.94 4.50 0.29
N MET A 116 13.82 5.30 0.89
CA MET A 116 14.61 6.33 0.22
C MET A 116 16.00 6.45 0.87
N GLY A 117 16.98 6.97 0.13
CA GLY A 117 18.27 7.37 0.67
C GLY A 117 18.15 8.63 1.54
N ASP A 118 19.12 8.84 2.43
CA ASP A 118 19.17 10.03 3.29
C ASP A 118 19.22 11.35 2.49
N PHE A 119 19.96 11.35 1.37
CA PHE A 119 20.04 12.47 0.44
C PHE A 119 18.73 12.76 -0.31
N GLN A 120 17.75 11.86 -0.29
CA GLN A 120 16.45 12.05 -0.93
C GLN A 120 15.38 12.60 0.03
N ILE A 121 15.60 12.51 1.35
CA ILE A 121 14.57 12.80 2.37
C ILE A 121 13.98 14.19 2.19
N VAL A 122 14.80 15.23 2.01
CA VAL A 122 14.31 16.61 1.91
C VAL A 122 13.43 16.78 0.69
N ASP A 123 13.88 16.31 -0.47
CA ASP A 123 13.15 16.47 -1.73
C ASP A 123 11.86 15.63 -1.74
N ASP A 124 11.93 14.38 -1.31
CA ASP A 124 10.78 13.47 -1.25
C ASP A 124 9.73 13.98 -0.25
N VAL A 125 10.13 14.50 0.92
CA VAL A 125 9.18 15.07 1.89
C VAL A 125 8.53 16.34 1.35
N ASN A 126 9.29 17.24 0.73
CA ASN A 126 8.73 18.45 0.13
C ASN A 126 7.72 18.12 -0.98
N LEU A 127 8.04 17.13 -1.80
CA LEU A 127 7.16 16.64 -2.87
C LEU A 127 5.89 15.98 -2.33
N LEU A 128 6.01 15.20 -1.25
CA LEU A 128 4.85 14.64 -0.55
C LEU A 128 3.94 15.75 -0.02
N VAL A 129 4.50 16.77 0.63
CA VAL A 129 3.72 17.92 1.13
C VAL A 129 3.00 18.62 -0.03
N ALA A 130 3.70 18.90 -1.13
CA ALA A 130 3.11 19.50 -2.31
C ALA A 130 1.95 18.66 -2.85
N THR A 131 2.15 17.34 -2.98
CA THR A 131 1.12 16.38 -3.43
C THR A 131 -0.13 16.43 -2.56
N LEU A 132 0.03 16.46 -1.23
CA LEU A 132 -1.09 16.47 -0.28
C LEU A 132 -1.83 17.81 -0.22
N THR A 133 -1.19 18.91 -0.63
CA THR A 133 -1.81 20.23 -0.69
C THR A 133 -2.42 20.57 -2.06
N ASP A 134 -2.18 19.75 -3.07
CA ASP A 134 -2.71 19.91 -4.41
C ASP A 134 -4.14 19.35 -4.54
N ASP A 135 -4.78 19.58 -5.67
CA ASP A 135 -6.05 18.94 -5.99
C ASP A 135 -5.81 17.45 -6.29
N LEU A 136 -6.27 16.61 -5.35
CA LEU A 136 -6.19 15.15 -5.42
C LEU A 136 -7.58 14.58 -5.70
N PRO A 137 -7.84 14.07 -6.92
CA PRO A 137 -9.12 13.46 -7.30
C PRO A 137 -9.33 12.07 -6.67
N ARG A 138 -9.29 12.02 -5.34
CA ARG A 138 -9.39 10.79 -4.54
C ARG A 138 -10.85 10.36 -4.40
N GLN A 139 -11.15 9.10 -4.75
CA GLN A 139 -12.50 8.53 -4.64
C GLN A 139 -12.82 8.08 -3.21
N ARG A 140 -11.87 7.41 -2.57
CA ARG A 140 -12.00 6.91 -1.19
C ARG A 140 -11.83 8.05 -0.19
N ARG A 141 -12.68 8.20 0.83
CA ARG A 141 -12.43 9.18 1.90
C ARG A 141 -11.15 8.85 2.69
N TRP A 142 -10.57 9.83 3.37
CA TRP A 142 -9.52 9.58 4.38
C TRP A 142 -10.08 8.84 5.58
N LEU A 143 -9.39 7.80 6.04
CA LEU A 143 -9.78 6.97 7.19
C LEU A 143 -8.79 7.01 8.35
N ALA A 144 -7.74 7.84 8.22
CA ALA A 144 -6.75 8.12 9.25
C ALA A 144 -6.99 9.47 9.92
#